data_AF-A0A7C2UAU0-F1
#
_entry.id   AF-A0A7C2UAU0-F1
#
_cell.length_a   1.000
_cell.length_b   1.000
_cell.length_c   1.000
_cell.angle_alpha   90.00
_cell.angle_beta   90.00
_cell.angle_gamma   90.00
#
_symmetry.space_group_name_H-M   'P 1'
#
loop_
_entity.id
_entity.type
_entity.pdbx_description
1 polymer ?
#
loop_
_entity_poly.entity_id
_entity_poly.type
_entity_poly.pdbx_seq_one_letter_code
_entity_poly.pdbx_strand_id
1 'polypeptide(L)'
;MFDLISWVATIATIGGALLTASNLGARVTGTGFIVFLAGSLCWLGVGLMSGQPALLWTNAVLTVLNLFGIWRWLGRQAAVEEGARAAAEASEATPGEALFPASLLSRAKAVIAGEDVGTCVDAMVGECSGRLAYVVVSEGGVAGVGERLRQVPWTCARVENDRLVVGLDRGRYESLPEVTKDQWPGH
;
A
#
# COMPACT_ATOMS: atom_id res chain seq x y z
N MET A 1 -11.20 -31.04 -18.93
CA MET A 1 -10.20 -30.00 -19.28
C MET A 1 -10.76 -28.60 -19.09
N PHE A 2 -11.94 -28.30 -19.64
CA PHE A 2 -12.61 -27.00 -19.49
C PHE A 2 -12.83 -26.57 -18.02
N ASP A 3 -13.30 -27.49 -17.17
CA ASP A 3 -13.54 -27.19 -15.74
C ASP A 3 -12.26 -26.84 -14.98
N LEU A 4 -11.16 -27.53 -15.29
CA LEU A 4 -9.86 -27.27 -14.66
C LEU A 4 -9.35 -25.86 -15.01
N ILE A 5 -9.44 -25.46 -16.29
CA ILE A 5 -9.03 -24.11 -16.74
C ILE A 5 -9.89 -23.05 -16.05
N SER A 6 -11.19 -23.30 -15.89
CA SER A 6 -12.12 -22.36 -15.26
C SER A 6 -11.83 -22.17 -13.76
N TRP A 7 -11.52 -23.25 -13.04
CA TRP A 7 -11.09 -23.18 -11.63
C TRP A 7 -9.75 -22.46 -11.46
N VAL A 8 -8.77 -22.74 -12.33
CA VAL A 8 -7.48 -22.03 -12.34
C VAL A 8 -7.71 -20.53 -12.61
N ALA A 9 -8.54 -20.19 -13.60
CA ALA A 9 -8.86 -18.80 -13.92
C ALA A 9 -9.50 -18.07 -12.73
N THR A 10 -10.40 -18.75 -12.02
CA THR A 10 -11.08 -18.22 -10.84
C THR A 10 -10.11 -17.96 -9.69
N ILE A 11 -9.27 -18.94 -9.36
CA ILE A 11 -8.25 -18.80 -8.30
C ILE A 11 -7.27 -17.67 -8.63
N ALA A 12 -6.80 -17.60 -9.87
CA ALA A 12 -5.92 -16.53 -10.33
C ALA A 12 -6.62 -15.16 -10.21
N THR A 13 -7.87 -15.04 -10.64
CA THR A 13 -8.61 -13.78 -10.56
C THR A 13 -8.79 -13.32 -9.10
N ILE A 14 -9.14 -14.23 -8.19
CA ILE A 14 -9.28 -13.90 -6.75
C ILE A 14 -7.93 -13.51 -6.14
N GLY A 15 -6.87 -14.27 -6.43
CA GLY A 15 -5.52 -13.98 -5.92
C GLY A 15 -4.97 -12.66 -6.45
N GLY A 16 -5.15 -12.38 -7.75
CA GLY A 16 -4.81 -11.10 -8.37
C GLY A 16 -5.56 -9.94 -7.72
N ALA A 17 -6.87 -10.11 -7.47
CA ALA A 17 -7.69 -9.10 -6.81
C ALA A 17 -7.19 -8.79 -5.40
N LEU A 18 -6.85 -9.82 -4.62
CA LEU A 18 -6.29 -9.64 -3.29
C LEU A 18 -4.99 -8.84 -3.33
N LEU A 19 -4.03 -9.25 -4.17
CA LEU A 19 -2.73 -8.58 -4.30
C LEU A 19 -2.85 -7.12 -4.74
N THR A 20 -3.74 -6.82 -5.70
CA THR A 20 -3.97 -5.46 -6.19
C THR A 20 -4.70 -4.61 -5.15
N ALA A 21 -5.66 -5.17 -4.41
CA ALA A 21 -6.44 -4.44 -3.41
C ALA A 21 -5.67 -4.13 -2.12
N SER A 22 -4.67 -4.95 -1.75
CA SER A 22 -3.94 -4.76 -0.49
C SER A 22 -2.99 -3.53 -0.45
N ASN A 23 -2.73 -2.87 -1.59
CA ASN A 23 -1.89 -1.65 -1.69
C ASN A 23 -0.52 -1.74 -0.96
N LEU A 24 0.11 -2.92 -0.96
CA LEU A 24 1.38 -3.19 -0.26
C LEU A 24 2.62 -2.67 -1.02
N GLY A 25 2.46 -1.65 -1.86
CA GLY A 25 3.52 -1.08 -2.69
C GLY A 25 3.54 -1.58 -4.13
N ALA A 26 4.36 -0.90 -4.95
CA ALA A 26 4.20 -0.97 -6.39
C ALA A 26 4.48 -2.36 -6.99
N ARG A 27 5.45 -3.08 -6.41
CA ARG A 27 5.81 -4.44 -6.85
C ARG A 27 4.69 -5.44 -6.57
N VAL A 28 4.07 -5.39 -5.39
CA VAL A 28 2.98 -6.32 -5.03
C VAL A 28 1.75 -6.07 -5.90
N THR A 29 1.35 -4.82 -6.07
CA THR A 29 0.22 -4.45 -6.95
C THR A 29 0.48 -4.86 -8.40
N GLY A 30 1.71 -4.67 -8.89
CA GLY A 30 2.14 -5.12 -10.20
C GLY A 30 2.09 -6.64 -10.38
N THR A 31 2.51 -7.41 -9.37
CA THR A 31 2.34 -8.88 -9.36
C THR A 31 0.86 -9.27 -9.40
N GLY A 32 -0.02 -8.54 -8.73
CA GLY A 32 -1.47 -8.75 -8.85
C GLY A 32 -1.98 -8.66 -10.29
N PHE A 33 -1.49 -7.68 -11.07
CA PHE A 33 -1.81 -7.58 -12.50
C PHE A 33 -1.24 -8.73 -13.34
N ILE A 34 -0.08 -9.31 -12.99
CA ILE A 34 0.43 -10.52 -13.64
C ILE A 34 -0.50 -11.71 -13.39
N VAL A 35 -0.95 -11.88 -12.15
CA VAL A 35 -1.88 -12.97 -11.81
C VAL A 35 -3.22 -12.77 -12.51
N PHE A 36 -3.73 -11.53 -12.57
CA PHE A 36 -4.92 -11.21 -13.36
C PHE A 36 -4.75 -11.46 -14.85
N LEU A 37 -3.58 -11.16 -15.42
CA LEU A 37 -3.29 -11.46 -16.81
C LEU A 37 -3.44 -12.96 -17.08
N ALA A 38 -2.83 -13.82 -16.24
CA ALA A 38 -2.96 -15.26 -16.35
C ALA A 38 -4.44 -15.71 -16.24
N GLY A 39 -5.19 -15.19 -15.26
CA GLY A 39 -6.61 -15.48 -15.11
C GLY A 39 -7.44 -15.06 -16.32
N SER A 40 -7.20 -13.86 -16.86
CA SER A 40 -7.89 -13.35 -18.04
C SER A 40 -7.58 -14.15 -19.31
N LEU A 41 -6.35 -14.64 -19.49
CA LEU A 41 -6.00 -15.51 -20.61
C LEU A 41 -6.68 -16.88 -20.50
N CYS A 42 -6.78 -17.45 -19.29
CA CYS A 42 -7.54 -18.68 -19.06
C CYS A 42 -9.03 -18.48 -19.39
N TRP A 43 -9.65 -17.40 -18.90
CA TRP A 43 -11.05 -17.09 -19.22
C TRP A 43 -11.29 -16.76 -20.69
N LEU A 44 -10.32 -16.13 -21.37
CA LEU A 44 -10.35 -15.91 -22.82
C LEU A 44 -10.39 -17.25 -23.56
N GLY A 45 -9.53 -18.21 -23.18
CA GLY A 45 -9.52 -19.55 -23.74
C GLY A 45 -10.83 -20.30 -23.51
N VAL A 46 -11.40 -20.21 -22.30
CA VAL A 46 -12.72 -20.74 -21.96
C VAL A 46 -13.80 -20.11 -22.84
N GLY A 47 -13.78 -18.79 -23.04
CA GLY A 47 -14.73 -18.07 -23.90
C GLY A 47 -14.67 -18.52 -25.37
N LEU A 48 -13.45 -18.73 -25.89
CA LEU A 48 -13.23 -19.27 -27.24
C LEU A 48 -13.79 -20.70 -27.36
N MET A 49 -13.49 -21.58 -26.41
CA MET A 49 -13.92 -22.99 -26.44
C MET A 49 -15.43 -23.16 -26.23
N SER A 50 -16.05 -22.28 -25.44
CA SER A 50 -17.48 -22.32 -25.14
C SER A 50 -18.35 -21.53 -26.13
N GLY A 51 -17.72 -20.81 -27.08
CA GLY A 51 -18.43 -19.96 -28.02
C GLY A 51 -19.18 -18.79 -27.35
N GLN A 52 -18.73 -18.34 -26.17
CA GLN A 52 -19.38 -17.27 -25.42
C GLN A 52 -18.75 -15.90 -25.74
N PRO A 53 -19.37 -15.07 -26.60
CA PRO A 53 -18.76 -13.81 -27.05
C PRO A 53 -18.57 -12.80 -25.91
N ALA A 54 -19.48 -12.77 -24.94
CA ALA A 54 -19.38 -11.87 -23.79
C ALA A 54 -18.16 -12.19 -22.92
N LEU A 55 -17.92 -13.48 -22.65
CA LEU A 55 -16.75 -13.93 -21.87
C LEU A 55 -15.45 -13.64 -22.61
N LEU A 56 -15.42 -13.86 -23.94
CA LEU A 56 -14.28 -13.58 -24.79
C LEU A 56 -13.93 -12.09 -24.81
N TRP A 57 -14.89 -11.21 -25.13
CA TRP A 57 -14.62 -9.78 -25.24
C TRP A 57 -14.22 -9.15 -23.90
N THR A 58 -14.88 -9.53 -22.82
CA THR A 58 -14.53 -9.06 -21.47
C THR A 58 -13.08 -9.38 -21.14
N ASN A 59 -12.65 -10.61 -21.38
CA ASN A 59 -11.29 -11.04 -21.04
C ASN A 59 -10.21 -10.55 -22.02
N ALA A 60 -10.58 -10.28 -23.28
CA ALA A 60 -9.69 -9.60 -24.22
C ALA A 60 -9.37 -8.18 -23.73
N VAL A 61 -10.39 -7.42 -23.29
CA VAL A 61 -10.19 -6.08 -22.72
C VAL A 61 -9.41 -6.17 -21.40
N LEU A 62 -9.75 -7.09 -20.50
CA LEU A 62 -9.02 -7.28 -19.25
C LEU A 62 -7.55 -7.62 -19.50
N THR A 63 -7.23 -8.43 -20.51
CA THR A 63 -5.85 -8.73 -20.91
C THR A 63 -5.06 -7.45 -21.21
N VAL A 64 -5.63 -6.53 -22.00
CA VAL A 64 -5.01 -5.25 -22.33
C VAL A 64 -4.84 -4.36 -21.08
N LEU A 65 -5.89 -4.26 -20.25
CA LEU A 65 -5.83 -3.48 -19.01
C LEU A 65 -4.80 -4.04 -18.02
N ASN A 66 -4.66 -5.36 -17.93
CA ASN A 66 -3.67 -6.02 -17.09
C ASN A 66 -2.25 -5.75 -17.59
N LEU A 67 -2.00 -5.81 -18.91
CA LEU A 67 -0.71 -5.44 -19.49
C LEU A 67 -0.35 -3.98 -19.19
N PHE A 68 -1.32 -3.07 -19.33
CA PHE A 68 -1.14 -1.67 -18.94
C PHE A 68 -0.85 -1.53 -17.44
N GLY A 69 -1.57 -2.26 -16.59
CA GLY A 69 -1.35 -2.31 -15.14
C GLY A 69 0.07 -2.77 -14.78
N ILE A 70 0.56 -3.84 -15.41
CA ILE A 70 1.93 -4.34 -15.27
C ILE A 70 2.95 -3.26 -15.62
N TRP A 71 2.83 -2.65 -16.81
CA TRP A 71 3.75 -1.59 -17.23
C TRP A 71 3.73 -0.38 -16.27
N ARG A 72 2.54 0.05 -15.85
CA ARG A 72 2.38 1.20 -14.94
C ARG A 72 3.02 0.91 -13.58
N TRP A 73 2.76 -0.26 -13.00
CA TRP A 73 3.15 -0.56 -11.62
C TRP A 73 4.54 -1.15 -11.50
N LEU A 74 4.90 -2.15 -12.31
CA LEU A 74 6.25 -2.74 -12.29
C LEU A 74 7.29 -1.92 -13.07
N GLY A 75 6.86 -1.11 -14.03
CA GLY A 75 7.75 -0.19 -14.74
C GLY A 75 7.91 1.13 -13.99
N ARG A 76 6.92 2.03 -14.16
CA ARG A 76 7.05 3.41 -13.68
C ARG A 76 7.06 3.52 -12.15
N GLN A 77 6.05 2.96 -11.47
CA GLN A 77 5.92 3.15 -10.01
C GLN A 77 7.01 2.42 -9.23
N ALA A 78 7.34 1.19 -9.60
CA ALA A 78 8.42 0.45 -8.95
C ALA A 78 9.76 1.15 -9.10
N ALA A 79 10.07 1.71 -10.28
CA ALA A 79 11.32 2.46 -10.47
C ALA A 79 11.38 3.74 -9.62
N VAL A 80 10.27 4.46 -9.46
CA VAL A 80 10.21 5.66 -8.60
C VAL A 80 10.40 5.28 -7.12
N GLU A 81 9.74 4.22 -6.66
CA GLU A 81 9.88 3.76 -5.28
C GLU A 81 11.30 3.26 -5.00
N GLU A 82 11.91 2.55 -5.95
CA GLU A 82 13.29 2.09 -5.87
C GLU A 82 14.29 3.25 -5.83
N GLY A 83 14.10 4.27 -6.66
CA GLY A 83 14.90 5.50 -6.60
C GLY A 83 14.79 6.22 -5.26
N ALA A 84 13.59 6.26 -4.67
CA ALA A 84 13.39 6.85 -3.35
C ALA A 84 14.09 6.04 -2.23
N ARG A 85 14.02 4.71 -2.28
CA ARG A 85 14.76 3.83 -1.35
C ARG A 85 16.27 3.97 -1.51
N ALA A 86 16.77 3.98 -2.74
CA ALA A 86 18.19 4.18 -3.02
C ALA A 86 18.69 5.53 -2.48
N ALA A 87 17.88 6.59 -2.59
CA ALA A 87 18.21 7.89 -2.02
C ALA A 87 18.24 7.86 -0.47
N ALA A 88 17.33 7.12 0.16
CA ALA A 88 17.33 6.92 1.61
C ALA A 88 18.60 6.17 2.07
N GLU A 89 18.92 5.04 1.44
CA GLU A 89 20.13 4.26 1.72
C GLU A 89 21.40 5.09 1.51
N ALA A 90 21.49 5.87 0.42
CA ALA A 90 22.63 6.73 0.16
C ALA A 90 22.78 7.86 1.20
N SER A 91 21.67 8.35 1.76
CA SER A 91 21.70 9.38 2.79
C SER A 91 22.27 8.88 4.12
N GLU A 92 22.06 7.60 4.46
CA GLU A 92 22.66 6.99 5.66
C GLU A 92 24.19 6.90 5.56
N ALA A 93 24.72 6.73 4.35
CA ALA A 93 26.16 6.65 4.09
C ALA A 93 26.83 8.03 3.96
N THR A 94 26.07 9.12 3.96
CA THR A 94 26.57 10.48 3.74
C THR A 94 26.50 11.29 5.04
N PRO A 95 27.51 12.14 5.36
CA PRO A 95 27.39 13.05 6.49
C PRO A 95 26.20 14.00 6.30
N GLY A 96 25.17 13.91 7.14
CA GLY A 96 23.95 14.71 7.02
C GLY A 96 22.75 14.08 7.71
N GLU A 97 21.55 14.59 7.39
CA GLU A 97 20.28 14.02 7.84
C GLU A 97 19.94 12.78 7.00
N ALA A 98 19.63 11.68 7.68
CA ALA A 98 19.12 10.48 7.03
C ALA A 98 17.70 10.76 6.50
N LEU A 99 17.48 10.47 5.22
CA LEU A 99 16.24 10.70 4.52
C LEU A 99 15.36 9.46 4.56
N PHE A 100 14.04 9.68 4.58
CA PHE A 100 13.06 8.60 4.45
C PHE A 100 11.99 8.98 3.42
N PRO A 101 11.58 8.07 2.51
CA PRO A 101 10.58 8.40 1.52
C PRO A 101 9.21 8.66 2.17
N ALA A 102 8.65 9.85 1.97
CA ALA A 102 7.34 10.21 2.52
C ALA A 102 6.22 9.25 2.08
N SER A 103 6.30 8.68 0.87
CA SER A 103 5.34 7.69 0.37
C SER A 103 5.41 6.34 1.09
N LEU A 104 6.53 6.02 1.77
CA LEU A 104 6.65 4.86 2.64
C LEU A 104 6.12 5.15 4.04
N LEU A 105 6.16 6.41 4.47
CA LEU A 105 5.70 6.83 5.79
C LEU A 105 4.20 6.59 5.97
N SER A 106 3.39 6.90 4.95
CA SER A 106 1.93 6.71 4.95
C SER A 106 1.47 5.24 4.91
N ARG A 107 2.39 4.29 5.06
CA ARG A 107 2.12 2.85 5.22
C ARG A 107 3.05 2.18 6.23
N ALA A 108 3.86 2.96 6.94
CA ALA A 108 4.81 2.44 7.90
C ALA A 108 4.05 1.85 9.10
N LYS A 109 4.48 0.67 9.55
CA LYS A 109 3.97 0.11 10.80
C LYS A 109 4.37 1.00 11.96
N ALA A 110 3.41 1.38 12.78
CA ALA A 110 3.64 2.13 14.01
C ALA A 110 3.99 1.13 15.12
N VAL A 111 5.08 1.41 15.85
CA VAL A 111 5.53 0.54 16.94
C VAL A 111 5.86 1.33 18.21
N ILE A 112 5.56 0.75 19.36
CA ILE A 112 5.95 1.22 20.68
C ILE A 112 6.76 0.12 21.34
N ALA A 113 8.00 0.42 21.75
CA ALA A 113 8.90 -0.56 22.35
C ALA A 113 9.03 -1.88 21.55
N GLY A 114 8.89 -1.82 20.22
CA GLY A 114 8.94 -2.97 19.31
C GLY A 114 7.60 -3.67 19.05
N GLU A 115 6.54 -3.35 19.80
CA GLU A 115 5.20 -3.91 19.62
C GLU A 115 4.40 -3.13 18.58
N ASP A 116 3.63 -3.83 17.74
CA ASP A 116 2.76 -3.25 16.72
C ASP A 116 1.57 -2.55 17.39
N VAL A 117 1.37 -1.27 17.06
CA VAL A 117 0.26 -0.46 17.60
C VAL A 117 -0.68 0.03 16.51
N GLY A 118 -0.37 -0.23 15.24
CA GLY A 118 -1.15 0.26 14.12
C GLY A 118 -0.32 0.55 12.87
N THR A 119 -0.94 1.27 11.94
CA THR A 119 -0.30 1.70 10.69
C THR A 119 -0.42 3.20 10.55
N CYS A 120 0.69 3.86 10.23
CA CYS A 120 0.67 5.27 9.84
C CYS A 120 -0.08 5.40 8.51
N VAL A 121 -1.19 6.13 8.49
CA VAL A 121 -2.04 6.28 7.31
C VAL A 121 -1.75 7.56 6.53
N ASP A 122 -1.22 8.59 7.20
CA ASP A 122 -0.83 9.85 6.57
C ASP A 122 0.07 10.69 7.50
N ALA A 123 0.65 11.76 6.96
CA ALA A 123 1.49 12.69 7.68
C ALA A 123 1.29 14.14 7.22
N MET A 124 1.08 15.04 8.17
CA MET A 124 0.85 16.45 7.87
C MET A 124 2.16 17.22 7.83
N VAL A 125 2.43 17.86 6.69
CA VAL A 125 3.62 18.69 6.45
C VAL A 125 3.20 20.15 6.46
N GLY A 126 3.92 20.99 7.19
CA GLY A 126 3.70 22.43 7.19
C GLY A 126 4.03 23.04 5.82
N GLU A 127 3.04 23.68 5.20
CA GLU A 127 3.13 24.20 3.83
C GLU A 127 4.34 25.13 3.61
N CYS A 128 4.59 26.05 4.54
CA CYS A 128 5.71 27.00 4.44
C CYS A 128 7.03 26.43 4.97
N SER A 129 6.97 25.56 5.99
CA SER A 129 8.17 25.10 6.70
C SER A 129 8.77 23.83 6.11
N GLY A 130 7.98 23.06 5.36
CA GLY A 130 8.35 21.71 4.91
C GLY A 130 8.54 20.71 6.06
N ARG A 131 8.19 21.07 7.31
CA ARG A 131 8.39 20.23 8.48
C ARG A 131 7.18 19.36 8.73
N LEU A 132 7.43 18.11 9.12
CA LEU A 132 6.37 17.23 9.59
C LEU A 132 5.82 17.74 10.93
N ALA A 133 4.53 18.05 10.98
CA ALA A 133 3.86 18.48 12.20
C ALA A 133 3.47 17.26 13.04
N TYR A 134 2.73 16.33 12.42
CA TYR A 134 2.27 15.11 13.06
C TYR A 134 1.99 14.03 12.02
N VAL A 135 1.88 12.80 12.49
CA VAL A 135 1.42 11.65 11.71
C VAL A 135 0.09 11.15 12.27
N VAL A 136 -0.71 10.51 11.42
CA VAL A 136 -1.96 9.87 11.82
C VAL A 136 -1.74 8.37 11.83
N VAL A 137 -1.95 7.75 12.99
CA VAL A 137 -1.85 6.29 13.15
C VAL A 137 -3.24 5.70 13.28
N SER A 138 -3.54 4.72 12.44
CA SER A 138 -4.74 3.89 12.54
C SER A 138 -4.48 2.68 13.42
N GLU A 139 -5.21 2.58 14.52
CA GLU A 139 -5.19 1.48 15.48
C GLU A 139 -6.44 0.61 15.34
N GLY A 140 -6.23 -0.70 15.23
CA GLY A 140 -7.31 -1.68 15.12
C GLY A 140 -8.12 -1.56 13.82
N GLY A 141 -9.28 -2.21 13.80
CA GLY A 141 -10.14 -2.25 12.62
C GLY A 141 -9.60 -3.09 11.46
N VAL A 142 -10.40 -3.20 10.41
CA VAL A 142 -9.99 -3.82 9.13
C VAL A 142 -10.53 -2.96 8.00
N ALA A 143 -9.65 -2.51 7.10
CA ALA A 143 -9.99 -1.83 5.85
C ALA A 143 -10.97 -0.64 6.02
N GLY A 144 -10.75 0.24 6.99
CA GLY A 144 -11.59 1.42 7.20
C GLY A 144 -12.62 1.27 8.31
N VAL A 145 -12.92 0.05 8.76
CA VAL A 145 -14.05 -0.25 9.65
C VAL A 145 -13.56 -0.55 11.07
N GLY A 146 -14.06 0.20 12.06
CA GLY A 146 -13.75 0.01 13.48
C GLY A 146 -12.35 0.46 13.89
N GLU A 147 -11.66 1.19 13.03
CA GLU A 147 -10.35 1.78 13.30
C GLU A 147 -10.47 3.07 14.12
N ARG A 148 -9.51 3.28 15.01
CA ARG A 148 -9.34 4.52 15.76
C ARG A 148 -8.12 5.24 15.19
N LEU A 149 -8.31 6.48 14.76
CA LEU A 149 -7.20 7.30 14.29
C LEU A 149 -6.67 8.10 15.47
N ARG A 150 -5.34 8.16 15.60
CA ARG A 150 -4.67 8.96 16.62
C ARG A 150 -3.68 9.90 15.98
N GLN A 151 -3.69 11.14 16.46
CA GLN A 151 -2.67 12.11 16.11
C GLN A 151 -1.41 11.85 16.93
N VAL A 152 -0.29 11.57 16.27
CA VAL A 152 1.01 11.42 16.92
C VAL A 152 1.91 12.59 16.51
N PRO A 153 2.23 13.52 17.42
CA PRO A 153 3.16 14.62 17.14
C PRO A 153 4.51 14.08 16.67
N TRP A 154 5.08 14.68 15.61
CA TRP A 154 6.36 14.23 15.08
C TRP A 154 7.51 14.37 16.09
N THR A 155 7.39 15.28 17.06
CA THR A 155 8.35 15.41 18.18
C THR A 155 8.47 14.15 19.04
N CYS A 156 7.50 13.23 18.96
CA CYS A 156 7.49 11.98 19.70
C CYS A 156 7.59 10.75 18.77
N ALA A 157 7.85 10.95 17.49
CA ALA A 157 7.93 9.86 16.52
C ALA A 157 9.16 10.02 15.64
N ARG A 158 9.69 8.90 15.14
CA ARG A 158 10.75 8.88 14.15
C ARG A 158 10.58 7.67 13.26
N VAL A 159 11.24 7.69 12.11
CA VAL A 159 11.34 6.48 11.28
C VAL A 159 12.64 5.77 11.59
N GLU A 160 12.55 4.46 11.76
CA GLU A 160 13.68 3.58 12.00
C GLU A 160 13.37 2.20 11.39
N ASN A 161 14.26 1.67 10.55
CA ASN A 161 14.08 0.35 9.91
C ASN A 161 12.70 0.17 9.22
N ASP A 162 12.29 1.11 8.37
CA ASP A 162 10.97 1.13 7.69
C ASP A 162 9.75 1.15 8.64
N ARG A 163 9.93 1.48 9.93
CA ARG A 163 8.86 1.56 10.93
C ARG A 163 8.76 2.95 11.54
N LEU A 164 7.54 3.35 11.87
CA LEU A 164 7.27 4.55 12.67
C LEU A 164 7.43 4.18 14.15
N VAL A 165 8.57 4.53 14.74
CA VAL A 165 8.83 4.33 16.17
C VAL A 165 8.24 5.49 16.95
N VAL A 166 7.27 5.19 17.81
CA VAL A 166 6.65 6.16 18.70
C VAL A 166 7.34 6.10 20.06
N GLY A 167 7.97 7.21 20.47
CA GLY A 167 8.73 7.36 21.71
C GLY A 167 7.89 7.60 22.96
N LEU A 168 6.62 7.19 22.95
CA LEU A 168 5.70 7.28 24.08
C LEU A 168 5.45 5.89 24.65
N ASP A 169 5.18 5.79 25.95
CA ASP A 169 4.63 4.55 26.51
C ASP A 169 3.19 4.32 26.03
N ARG A 170 2.72 3.08 26.16
CA ARG A 170 1.39 2.67 25.70
C ARG A 170 0.26 3.51 26.33
N GLY A 171 0.36 3.82 27.62
CA GLY A 171 -0.66 4.60 28.32
C GLY A 171 -0.75 6.04 27.81
N ARG A 172 0.40 6.70 27.59
CA ARG A 172 0.44 8.04 26.98
C ARG A 172 -0.06 8.03 25.53
N TYR A 173 0.31 7.01 24.76
CA TYR A 173 -0.17 6.86 23.38
C TYR A 173 -1.70 6.72 23.34
N GLU A 174 -2.27 5.91 24.23
CA GLU A 174 -3.73 5.72 24.32
C GLU A 174 -4.47 6.97 24.80
N SER A 175 -3.77 7.88 25.50
CA SER A 175 -4.31 9.19 25.90
C SER A 175 -4.21 10.27 24.81
N LEU A 176 -3.53 9.99 23.68
CA LEU A 176 -3.45 10.95 22.58
C LEU A 176 -4.85 11.23 22.00
N PRO A 177 -5.10 12.45 21.50
CA PRO A 177 -6.36 12.79 20.87
C PRO A 177 -6.71 11.81 19.75
N GLU A 178 -7.93 11.26 19.83
CA GLU A 178 -8.52 10.53 18.70
C GLU A 178 -8.94 11.54 17.63
N VAL A 179 -8.69 11.19 16.38
CA VAL A 179 -9.00 12.00 15.20
C VAL A 179 -10.17 11.36 14.47
N THR A 180 -11.13 12.17 14.04
CA THR A 180 -12.20 11.68 13.16
C THR A 180 -11.73 11.79 11.71
N LYS A 181 -12.09 10.82 10.86
CA LYS A 181 -11.68 10.76 9.44
C LYS A 181 -11.89 12.07 8.68
N ASP A 182 -12.94 12.80 9.00
CA ASP A 182 -13.36 14.00 8.27
C ASP A 182 -12.89 15.31 8.93
N GLN A 183 -12.21 15.22 10.09
CA GLN A 183 -11.86 16.37 10.93
C GLN A 183 -10.46 16.21 11.51
N TRP A 184 -9.45 16.31 10.63
CA TRP A 184 -8.05 16.27 11.06
C TRP A 184 -7.65 17.65 11.59
N PRO A 185 -6.91 17.73 12.72
CA PRO A 185 -6.49 19.00 13.28
C PRO A 185 -5.65 19.81 12.30
N GLY A 186 -6.11 20.99 11.92
CA GLY A 186 -5.30 21.92 11.13
C GLY A 186 -4.11 22.40 11.94
N HIS A 187 -4.38 22.80 13.19
CA HIS A 187 -3.47 23.18 14.28
C HIS A 187 -4.33 23.71 15.43
#